data_AF-A0A0Q4BF23-F1
#
_entry.id   AF-A0A0Q4BF23-F1
#
_cell.length_a   1.000
_cell.length_b   1.000
_cell.length_c   1.000
_cell.angle_alpha   90.00
_cell.angle_beta   90.00
_cell.angle_gamma   90.00
#
_symmetry.space_group_name_H-M   'P 1'
#
loop_
_entity.id
_entity.type
_entity.pdbx_description
1 polymer ?
#
loop_
_entity_poly.entity_id
_entity_poly.type
_entity_poly.pdbx_seq_one_letter_code
_entity_poly.pdbx_strand_id
1 'polypeptide(L)' 'MPSCHEMKMNQVYVCEDCGLELKVVKECEECGTTAPAETCGCVQGCSFDCCGSPMKLQG' A
#
# COMPACT_ATOMS: atom_id res chain seq x y z
N MET A 1 -7.83 -4.51 -0.74
CA MET A 1 -6.95 -3.57 -0.01
C MET A 1 -5.85 -3.16 -0.96
N PRO A 2 -5.45 -1.88 -1.00
CA PRO A 2 -4.36 -1.45 -1.86
C PRO A 2 -3.08 -2.19 -1.48
N SER A 3 -2.37 -2.68 -2.50
CA SER A 3 -1.09 -3.36 -2.32
C SER A 3 0.10 -2.48 -2.67
N CYS A 4 1.28 -2.75 -2.11
CA CYS A 4 2.48 -1.91 -2.32
C CYS A 4 2.87 -1.75 -3.80
N HIS A 5 2.55 -2.75 -4.65
CA HIS A 5 2.80 -2.71 -6.09
C HIS A 5 1.87 -1.73 -6.82
N GLU A 6 0.66 -1.51 -6.29
CA GLU A 6 -0.32 -0.59 -6.88
C GLU A 6 -0.07 0.87 -6.44
N MET A 7 0.74 1.05 -5.39
CA MET A 7 1.08 2.33 -4.79
C MET A 7 2.25 3.01 -5.53
N LYS A 8 1.99 4.18 -6.11
CA LYS A 8 2.94 4.98 -6.89
C LYS A 8 3.50 6.16 -6.10
N MET A 9 4.69 6.61 -6.46
CA MET A 9 5.40 7.70 -5.80
C MET A 9 4.52 8.95 -5.80
N ASN A 10 4.52 9.65 -4.67
CA ASN A 10 3.71 10.83 -4.39
C ASN A 10 2.20 10.60 -4.26
N GLN A 11 1.69 9.37 -4.43
CA GLN A 11 0.32 9.08 -4.03
C GLN A 11 0.17 9.20 -2.51
N VAL A 12 -0.98 9.71 -2.08
CA VAL A 12 -1.35 9.80 -0.67
C VAL A 12 -2.59 8.94 -0.47
N TYR A 13 -2.57 8.11 0.57
CA TYR A 13 -3.70 7.29 0.97
C TYR A 13 -4.23 7.78 2.31
N VAL A 14 -5.54 7.84 2.46
CA VAL A 14 -6.20 8.41 3.64
C VAL A 14 -7.11 7.36 4.27
N CYS A 15 -7.07 7.30 5.60
CA CYS A 15 -8.10 6.66 6.39
C CYS A 15 -9.21 7.67 6.67
N GLU A 16 -10.41 7.44 6.11
CA GLU A 16 -11.55 8.34 6.32
C GLU A 16 -12.11 8.30 7.75
N ASP A 17 -11.81 7.26 8.51
CA ASP A 17 -12.33 7.08 9.88
C ASP A 17 -11.55 7.91 10.92
N CYS A 18 -10.22 7.95 10.81
CA CYS A 18 -9.36 8.63 11.78
C CYS A 18 -8.54 9.80 11.20
N GLY A 19 -8.53 9.98 9.88
CA GLY A 19 -7.78 11.05 9.21
C GLY A 19 -6.29 10.77 9.00
N LEU A 20 -5.82 9.53 9.22
CA LEU A 20 -4.41 9.17 8.98
C LEU A 20 -4.09 9.21 7.49
N GLU A 21 -3.00 9.88 7.13
CA GLU A 21 -2.50 10.00 5.76
C GLU A 21 -1.17 9.23 5.58
N LEU A 22 -1.04 8.55 4.45
CA LEU A 22 0.11 7.71 4.12
C LEU A 22 0.62 8.09 2.73
N LYS A 23 1.79 8.75 2.68
CA LYS A 23 2.41 9.18 1.42
C LYS A 23 3.43 8.16 0.95
N VAL A 24 3.30 7.74 -0.30
CA VAL A 24 4.27 6.87 -0.95
C VAL A 24 5.50 7.69 -1.34
N VAL A 25 6.59 7.53 -0.59
CA VAL A 25 7.86 8.23 -0.84
C VAL A 25 8.76 7.49 -1.84
N LYS A 26 8.52 6.20 -2.05
CA LYS A 26 9.23 5.34 -2.99
C LYS A 26 8.33 4.20 -3.45
N GLU A 27 8.33 3.91 -4.74
CA GLU A 27 7.54 2.81 -5.32
C GLU A 27 8.15 1.45 -4.98
N CYS A 28 7.28 0.45 -4.84
CA CYS A 28 7.71 -0.93 -4.69
C CYS A 28 7.85 -1.58 -6.07
N GLU A 29 9.07 -1.72 -6.56
CA GLU A 29 9.36 -2.33 -7.87
C GLU A 29 9.47 -3.88 -7.80
N GLU A 30 9.62 -4.43 -6.60
CA GLU A 30 9.96 -5.85 -6.39
C GLU A 30 8.73 -6.77 -6.35
N CYS A 31 7.57 -6.22 -6.04
CA CYS A 31 6.35 -6.99 -5.82
C CYS A 31 5.46 -6.76 -7.05
N GLY A 32 5.00 -7.81 -7.76
CA GLY A 32 3.97 -7.69 -8.81
C GLY A 32 4.30 -8.16 -10.22
N THR A 33 5.54 -8.52 -10.58
CA THR A 33 5.83 -8.93 -11.98
C THR A 33 6.66 -10.20 -12.17
N THR A 34 7.52 -10.60 -11.22
CA THR A 34 8.41 -11.77 -11.45
C THR A 34 8.63 -12.65 -10.22
N ALA A 35 8.34 -12.15 -9.02
CA ALA A 35 8.71 -12.83 -7.79
C ALA A 35 7.46 -13.11 -6.94
N PRO A 36 7.29 -14.35 -6.41
CA PRO A 36 6.15 -14.68 -5.56
C PRO A 36 6.12 -13.74 -4.35
N ALA A 37 4.95 -13.48 -3.78
CA ALA A 37 4.80 -12.60 -2.61
C ALA A 37 5.74 -12.96 -1.44
N GLU A 38 6.21 -14.21 -1.40
CA GLU A 38 7.22 -14.77 -0.50
C GLU A 38 8.61 -14.10 -0.57
N THR A 39 9.00 -13.51 -1.71
CA THR A 39 10.31 -12.83 -1.87
C THR A 39 10.23 -11.33 -1.57
N CYS A 40 9.04 -10.76 -1.68
CA CYS A 40 8.73 -9.45 -1.13
C CYS A 40 8.73 -9.64 0.39
N GLY A 41 9.51 -8.86 1.16
CA GLY A 41 9.55 -8.99 2.63
C GLY A 41 8.19 -8.81 3.36
N CYS A 42 7.11 -8.59 2.60
CA CYS A 42 5.73 -8.67 3.04
C CYS A 42 5.30 -10.12 3.30
N VAL A 43 5.66 -10.64 4.47
CA VAL A 43 5.31 -11.99 4.97
C VAL A 43 3.78 -12.23 5.03
N GLN A 44 2.99 -11.16 5.04
CA GLN A 44 1.53 -11.19 4.92
C GLN A 44 1.18 -10.17 3.84
N GLY A 45 0.64 -10.64 2.72
CA GLY A 45 0.48 -9.88 1.46
C GLY A 45 0.22 -8.40 1.71
N CYS A 46 1.08 -7.53 1.16
CA CYS A 46 1.19 -6.13 1.55
C CYS A 46 -0.18 -5.42 1.43
N SER A 47 -1.00 -5.41 2.47
CA SER A 47 -2.30 -4.75 2.48
C SER A 47 -2.22 -3.58 3.43
N PHE A 48 -2.56 -2.38 2.94
CA PHE A 48 -2.61 -1.20 3.78
C PHE A 48 -4.05 -0.94 4.23
N ASP A 49 -4.30 -1.28 5.50
CA ASP A 49 -5.55 -0.98 6.20
C ASP A 49 -5.31 -0.13 7.45
N CYS A 50 -6.34 0.63 7.82
CA CYS A 50 -6.37 1.46 9.00
C CYS A 50 -7.80 1.46 9.53
N CYS A 51 -7.98 1.33 10.84
CA CYS A 51 -9.30 1.23 11.49
C CYS A 51 -10.17 0.04 11.02
N GLY A 52 -9.54 -1.03 10.51
CA GLY A 52 -10.25 -2.21 9.99
C GLY A 52 -10.81 -2.02 8.57
N SER A 53 -10.53 -0.87 7.94
CA SER A 53 -10.92 -0.54 6.57
C SER A 53 -9.68 -0.35 5.69
N PRO A 54 -9.73 -0.71 4.39
CA PRO A 54 -8.67 -0.38 3.44
C PRO A 54 -8.51 1.13 3.32
N MET A 55 -7.26 1.61 3.28
CA MET A 55 -7.00 3.02 3.01
C MET A 55 -7.41 3.40 1.57
N LYS A 56 -7.85 4.64 1.36
CA LYS A 56 -8.29 5.13 0.04
C LYS A 56 -7.28 6.09 -0.57
N LEU A 57 -7.07 6.00 -1.88
CA LEU A 57 -6.24 6.95 -2.60
C LEU A 57 -6.90 8.35 -2.56
N GLN A 58 -6.15 9.35 -2.10
CA GLN A 58 -6.51 10.76 -2.18
C GLN A 58 -6.32 11.23 -3.61
N GLY A 59 -7.42 11.57 -4.28
CA GLY A 59 -7.45 12.12 -5.64
C GLY A 59 -7.17 13.61 -5.68
#